data_AF-A0A8I1PK99-F1
#
_entry.id   AF-A0A8I1PK99-F1
#
_cell.length_a   1.000
_cell.length_b   1.000
_cell.length_c   1.000
_cell.angle_alpha   90.00
_cell.angle_beta   90.00
_cell.angle_gamma   90.00
#
_symmetry.space_group_name_H-M   'P 1'
#
loop_
_entity.id
_entity.type
_entity.pdbx_description
1 polymer ?
#
loop_
_entity_poly.entity_id
_entity_poly.type
_entity_poly.pdbx_seq_one_letter_code
_entity_poly.pdbx_strand_id
1 'polypeptide(L)'
;MSLGDAFELPPDARIRETGGRGPMVSRVQWQRADGSTATWESRPARKRGVVEVVRDGTVMRILARPAVAVRLRRCNDLAGVSFFLGGALFTLGALLAQYGGATLSTLDWTFLIGGFWFSTGACAALVQELNSPRRIGDDGTLAARPWRWWAYEPTRPGWVAAFVLFCGTLAFAISLLDAFLSGLSTRQGDRLVWAPEVVGCILFLVSGHVGILEVCHGRFRVMTSSLGWWIVVVNQVGSWLFMLSGLAAFVRPVTGEVISVGVINWGTASGAACFSVAGLAQLFERPVVAPVVRPGADTMPRALPDKGMATREQPPGSVLRRRS
;
A
#
# COMPACT_ATOMS: atom_id res chain seq x y z
N MET A 1 26.90 -0.84 -10.21
CA MET A 1 25.70 0.02 -10.11
C MET A 1 25.21 -0.07 -8.68
N SER A 2 25.19 1.03 -7.93
CA SER A 2 24.68 1.02 -6.54
C SER A 2 23.15 0.92 -6.60
N LEU A 3 22.57 -0.07 -5.91
CA LEU A 3 21.11 -0.20 -5.77
C LEU A 3 20.50 0.86 -4.84
N GLY A 4 21.34 1.75 -4.27
CA GLY A 4 20.92 2.71 -3.26
C GLY A 4 20.17 2.01 -2.13
N ASP A 5 19.02 2.57 -1.77
CA ASP A 5 18.11 2.03 -0.75
C ASP A 5 16.99 1.12 -1.31
N ALA A 6 17.08 0.68 -2.57
CA ALA A 6 16.00 -0.10 -3.20
C ALA A 6 15.82 -1.48 -2.56
N PHE A 7 16.90 -2.27 -2.50
CA PHE A 7 16.93 -3.60 -1.88
C PHE A 7 18.33 -3.96 -1.41
N GLU A 8 18.43 -4.54 -0.23
CA GLU A 8 19.66 -5.01 0.40
C GLU A 8 19.92 -6.46 -0.04
N LEU A 9 20.91 -6.63 -0.90
CA LEU A 9 21.25 -7.92 -1.48
C LEU A 9 22.08 -8.79 -0.53
N PRO A 10 21.94 -10.12 -0.59
CA PRO A 10 22.87 -11.05 0.05
C PRO A 10 24.33 -10.82 -0.39
N PRO A 11 25.34 -11.07 0.47
CA PRO A 11 26.75 -10.85 0.12
C PRO A 11 27.24 -11.66 -1.08
N ASP A 12 26.64 -12.82 -1.35
CA ASP A 12 26.96 -13.71 -2.46
C ASP A 12 26.20 -13.38 -3.76
N ALA A 13 25.33 -12.36 -3.75
CA ALA A 13 24.48 -12.03 -4.87
C ALA A 13 25.23 -11.34 -6.01
N ARG A 14 25.05 -11.84 -7.23
CA ARG A 14 25.49 -11.17 -8.46
C ARG A 14 24.29 -10.60 -9.20
N ILE A 15 24.21 -9.27 -9.30
CA ILE A 15 23.14 -8.58 -10.04
C ILE A 15 23.19 -8.98 -11.51
N ARG A 16 22.04 -9.41 -12.04
CA ARG A 16 21.85 -9.77 -13.46
C ARG A 16 21.16 -8.65 -14.22
N GLU A 17 20.06 -8.14 -13.68
CA GLU A 17 19.23 -7.14 -14.32
C GLU A 17 18.63 -6.20 -13.28
N THR A 18 18.44 -4.94 -13.65
CA THR A 18 17.66 -3.97 -12.87
C THR A 18 16.60 -3.34 -13.77
N GLY A 19 15.39 -3.18 -13.25
CA GLY A 19 14.27 -2.54 -13.93
C GLY A 19 13.83 -1.28 -13.19
N GLY A 20 13.39 -0.28 -13.94
CA GLY A 20 13.11 1.05 -13.42
C GLY A 20 13.28 2.17 -14.44
N ARG A 21 12.99 3.40 -14.04
CA ARG A 21 13.17 4.61 -14.86
C ARG A 21 14.27 5.48 -14.25
N GLY A 22 15.40 5.60 -14.94
CA GLY A 22 16.53 6.41 -14.45
C GLY A 22 17.00 5.91 -13.08
N PRO A 23 17.08 6.77 -12.04
CA PRO A 23 17.50 6.36 -10.70
C PRO A 23 16.42 5.57 -9.93
N MET A 24 15.20 5.50 -10.45
CA MET A 24 14.06 4.85 -9.77
C MET A 24 14.02 3.35 -10.05
N VAL A 25 14.60 2.56 -9.15
CA VAL A 25 14.61 1.10 -9.25
C VAL A 25 13.31 0.50 -8.70
N SER A 26 12.60 -0.30 -9.50
CA SER A 26 11.41 -1.05 -9.05
C SER A 26 11.51 -2.56 -9.26
N ARG A 27 12.59 -3.03 -9.91
CA ARG A 27 12.88 -4.46 -10.07
C ARG A 27 14.38 -4.72 -10.00
N VAL A 28 14.76 -5.79 -9.33
CA VAL A 28 16.14 -6.27 -9.25
C VAL A 28 16.14 -7.78 -9.41
N GLN A 29 16.96 -8.28 -10.33
CA GLN A 29 17.20 -9.70 -10.51
C GLN A 29 18.66 -10.00 -10.18
N TRP A 30 18.90 -11.02 -9.35
CA TRP A 30 20.24 -11.45 -9.00
C TRP A 30 20.35 -12.97 -8.99
N GLN A 31 21.56 -13.45 -9.24
CA GLN A 31 21.91 -14.85 -9.13
C GLN A 31 22.62 -15.13 -7.81
N ARG A 32 22.33 -16.28 -7.21
CA ARG A 32 22.96 -16.79 -5.98
C ARG A 32 24.02 -17.85 -6.31
N ALA A 33 24.88 -18.17 -5.34
CA ALA A 33 25.95 -19.16 -5.52
C ALA A 33 25.43 -20.57 -5.85
N ASP A 34 24.21 -20.91 -5.44
CA ASP A 34 23.52 -22.18 -5.73
C ASP A 34 22.95 -22.28 -7.15
N GLY A 35 23.20 -21.28 -8.01
CA GLY A 35 22.68 -21.20 -9.38
C GLY A 35 21.28 -20.63 -9.49
N SER A 36 20.55 -20.44 -8.38
CA SER A 36 19.20 -19.88 -8.39
C SER A 36 19.19 -18.40 -8.76
N THR A 37 18.10 -17.97 -9.41
CA THR A 37 17.88 -16.57 -9.80
C THR A 37 16.68 -16.01 -9.05
N ALA A 38 16.92 -15.00 -8.22
CA ALA A 38 15.88 -14.31 -7.47
C ALA A 38 15.47 -13.01 -8.19
N THR A 39 14.17 -12.73 -8.22
CA THR A 39 13.58 -11.52 -8.79
C THR A 39 12.75 -10.82 -7.72
N TRP A 40 13.23 -9.65 -7.29
CA TRP A 40 12.48 -8.74 -6.45
C TRP A 40 11.81 -7.68 -7.31
N GLU A 41 10.53 -7.44 -7.03
CA GLU A 41 9.76 -6.33 -7.56
C GLU A 41 9.16 -5.55 -6.40
N SER A 42 9.22 -4.23 -6.45
CA SER A 42 8.88 -3.37 -5.32
C SER A 42 7.44 -3.57 -4.83
N ARG A 43 6.47 -3.60 -5.75
CA ARG A 43 5.05 -3.68 -5.43
C ARG A 43 4.64 -5.09 -4.95
N PRO A 44 5.01 -6.21 -5.60
CA PRO A 44 4.78 -7.54 -5.03
C PRO A 44 5.43 -7.75 -3.66
N ALA A 45 6.65 -7.27 -3.43
CA ALA A 45 7.29 -7.35 -2.13
C ALA A 45 6.52 -6.56 -1.05
N ARG A 46 6.03 -5.36 -1.39
CA ARG A 46 5.24 -4.50 -0.49
C ARG A 46 3.82 -5.01 -0.22
N LYS A 47 3.11 -5.45 -1.26
CA LYS A 47 1.69 -5.80 -1.20
C LYS A 47 1.47 -7.28 -0.85
N ARG A 48 2.29 -8.16 -1.42
CA ARG A 48 2.16 -9.61 -1.28
C ARG A 48 3.25 -10.25 -0.42
N GLY A 49 4.29 -9.51 -0.04
CA GLY A 49 5.36 -10.03 0.82
C GLY A 49 6.13 -11.17 0.16
N VAL A 50 6.35 -11.11 -1.16
CA VAL A 50 7.02 -12.18 -1.91
C VAL A 50 8.22 -11.67 -2.70
N VAL A 51 9.22 -12.53 -2.83
CA VAL A 51 10.29 -12.47 -3.84
C VAL A 51 10.27 -13.79 -4.58
N GLU A 52 10.28 -13.75 -5.92
CA GLU A 52 10.26 -14.96 -6.73
C GLU A 52 11.68 -15.48 -6.92
N VAL A 53 11.87 -16.80 -6.84
CA VAL A 53 13.16 -17.46 -7.00
C VAL A 53 13.00 -18.61 -7.97
N VAL A 54 13.77 -18.60 -9.05
CA VAL A 54 13.78 -19.68 -10.04
C VAL A 54 15.03 -20.53 -9.82
N ARG A 55 14.83 -21.84 -9.63
CA ARG A 55 15.91 -22.83 -9.53
C ARG A 55 15.55 -24.02 -10.40
N ASP A 56 16.43 -24.36 -11.35
CA ASP A 56 16.25 -25.50 -12.27
C ASP A 56 14.87 -25.53 -12.97
N GLY A 57 14.40 -24.35 -13.40
CA GLY A 57 13.07 -24.18 -14.04
C GLY A 57 11.89 -24.18 -13.07
N THR A 58 12.08 -24.47 -11.78
CA THR A 58 11.04 -24.44 -10.77
C THR A 58 10.93 -23.05 -10.13
N VAL A 59 9.71 -22.49 -10.14
CA VAL A 59 9.41 -21.19 -9.51
C VAL A 59 9.06 -21.40 -8.04
N MET A 60 9.93 -20.92 -7.16
CA MET A 60 9.75 -20.84 -5.72
C MET A 60 9.52 -19.40 -5.26
N ARG A 61 9.09 -19.21 -4.01
CA ARG A 61 8.86 -17.89 -3.43
C ARG A 61 9.49 -17.78 -2.06
N ILE A 62 10.25 -16.72 -1.84
CA ILE A 62 10.65 -16.27 -0.52
C ILE A 62 9.50 -15.45 0.04
N LEU A 63 8.95 -15.88 1.17
CA LEU A 63 7.82 -15.23 1.83
C LEU A 63 8.30 -14.29 2.94
N ALA A 64 7.49 -13.26 3.19
CA ALA A 64 7.68 -12.37 4.33
C ALA A 64 7.51 -13.11 5.65
N ARG A 65 8.30 -12.73 6.66
CA ARG A 65 8.10 -13.20 8.04
C ARG A 65 6.63 -12.98 8.46
N PRO A 66 6.01 -13.86 9.25
CA PRO A 66 4.60 -13.72 9.63
C PRO A 66 4.25 -12.35 10.23
N ALA A 67 5.09 -11.82 11.12
CA ALA A 67 4.90 -10.50 11.70
C ALA A 67 4.97 -9.36 10.66
N VAL A 68 5.82 -9.49 9.65
CA VAL A 68 5.93 -8.53 8.53
C VAL A 68 4.70 -8.64 7.64
N ALA A 69 4.26 -9.86 7.30
CA ALA A 69 3.04 -10.09 6.53
C ALA A 69 1.80 -9.46 7.19
N VAL A 70 1.65 -9.60 8.51
CA VAL A 70 0.55 -8.95 9.25
C VAL A 70 0.63 -7.43 9.15
N ARG A 71 1.82 -6.83 9.32
CA ARG A 71 2.01 -5.38 9.19
C ARG A 71 1.65 -4.89 7.78
N LEU A 72 2.14 -5.57 6.74
CA LEU A 72 1.84 -5.24 5.35
C LEU A 72 0.34 -5.31 5.05
N ARG A 73 -0.32 -6.38 5.54
CA ARG A 73 -1.76 -6.54 5.39
C ARG A 73 -2.52 -5.40 6.07
N ARG A 74 -2.21 -5.07 7.33
CA ARG A 74 -2.90 -3.99 8.07
C ARG A 74 -2.77 -2.63 7.38
N CYS A 75 -1.56 -2.27 6.95
CA CYS A 75 -1.37 -1.02 6.20
C CYS A 75 -2.12 -1.03 4.87
N ASN A 76 -2.11 -2.16 4.15
CA ASN A 76 -2.82 -2.30 2.89
C ASN A 76 -4.34 -2.20 3.06
N ASP A 77 -4.88 -2.86 4.09
CA ASP A 77 -6.30 -2.86 4.41
C ASP A 77 -6.77 -1.48 4.83
N LEU A 78 -6.00 -0.79 5.70
CA LEU A 78 -6.29 0.58 6.09
C LEU A 78 -6.32 1.49 4.86
N ALA A 79 -5.27 1.45 4.02
CA ALA A 79 -5.22 2.25 2.81
C ALA A 79 -6.39 1.95 1.86
N GLY A 80 -6.66 0.66 1.59
CA GLY A 80 -7.71 0.23 0.68
C GLY A 80 -9.12 0.61 1.16
N VAL A 81 -9.45 0.38 2.43
CA VAL A 81 -10.74 0.76 3.02
C VAL A 81 -10.90 2.28 3.01
N SER A 82 -9.86 3.01 3.40
CA SER A 82 -9.87 4.48 3.40
C SER A 82 -10.11 5.06 2.00
N PHE A 83 -9.44 4.55 0.96
CA PHE A 83 -9.71 5.00 -0.42
C PHE A 83 -11.08 4.59 -0.92
N PHE A 84 -11.56 3.39 -0.57
CA PHE A 84 -12.90 2.93 -0.90
C PHE A 84 -13.97 3.86 -0.32
N LEU A 85 -13.92 4.12 1.00
CA LEU A 85 -14.86 4.99 1.71
C LEU A 85 -14.77 6.45 1.24
N GLY A 86 -13.55 6.98 1.12
CA GLY A 86 -13.33 8.35 0.63
C GLY A 86 -13.89 8.55 -0.78
N GLY A 87 -13.55 7.66 -1.72
CA GLY A 87 -14.07 7.70 -3.08
C GLY A 87 -15.59 7.49 -3.15
N ALA A 88 -16.16 6.61 -2.32
CA ALA A 88 -17.61 6.39 -2.27
C ALA A 88 -18.35 7.65 -1.78
N LEU A 89 -17.84 8.32 -0.74
CA LEU A 89 -18.43 9.56 -0.23
C LEU A 89 -18.32 10.71 -1.24
N PHE A 90 -17.18 10.87 -1.91
CA PHE A 90 -17.06 11.85 -2.99
C PHE A 90 -17.99 11.58 -4.17
N THR A 91 -18.16 10.31 -4.54
CA THR A 91 -19.12 9.90 -5.57
C THR A 91 -20.54 10.26 -5.14
N LEU A 92 -20.91 9.91 -3.91
CA LEU A 92 -22.22 10.21 -3.35
C LEU A 92 -22.48 11.73 -3.29
N GLY A 93 -21.52 12.51 -2.77
CA GLY A 93 -21.63 13.96 -2.68
C GLY A 93 -21.84 14.60 -4.06
N ALA A 94 -21.08 14.19 -5.06
CA ALA A 94 -21.21 14.71 -6.41
C ALA A 94 -22.55 14.34 -7.07
N LEU A 95 -23.06 13.12 -6.84
CA LEU A 95 -24.38 12.71 -7.36
C LEU A 95 -25.52 13.43 -6.63
N LEU A 96 -25.43 13.60 -5.31
CA LEU A 96 -26.41 14.39 -4.55
C LEU A 96 -26.45 15.84 -5.03
N ALA A 97 -25.29 16.45 -5.29
CA ALA A 97 -25.19 17.79 -5.87
C ALA A 97 -25.81 17.85 -7.27
N GLN A 98 -25.57 16.84 -8.11
CA GLN A 98 -26.10 16.79 -9.48
C GLN A 98 -27.63 16.75 -9.55
N TYR A 99 -28.27 16.08 -8.60
CA TYR A 99 -29.72 15.90 -8.57
C TYR A 99 -30.44 16.81 -7.57
N GLY A 100 -29.72 17.72 -6.90
CA GLY A 100 -30.29 18.56 -5.84
C GLY A 100 -30.85 17.73 -4.67
N GLY A 101 -30.28 16.55 -4.41
CA GLY A 101 -30.81 15.57 -3.47
C GLY A 101 -30.46 15.82 -2.00
N ALA A 102 -29.71 16.88 -1.69
CA ALA A 102 -29.26 17.20 -0.35
C ALA A 102 -29.05 18.71 -0.15
N THR A 103 -29.04 19.14 1.11
CA THR A 103 -28.70 20.53 1.47
C THR A 103 -27.20 20.80 1.28
N LEU A 104 -26.79 22.06 1.11
CA LEU A 104 -25.38 22.45 0.99
C LEU A 104 -24.55 21.90 2.16
N SER A 105 -25.01 22.09 3.40
CA SER A 105 -24.32 21.57 4.58
C SER A 105 -24.11 20.05 4.54
N THR A 106 -25.10 19.29 4.04
CA THR A 106 -24.96 17.84 3.88
C THR A 106 -23.89 17.48 2.85
N LEU A 107 -23.85 18.21 1.72
CA LEU A 107 -22.81 18.02 0.69
C LEU A 107 -21.43 18.32 1.27
N ASP A 108 -21.28 19.46 1.95
CA ASP A 108 -20.01 19.91 2.54
C ASP A 108 -19.44 18.89 3.52
N TRP A 109 -20.27 18.38 4.44
CA TRP A 109 -19.86 17.33 5.37
C TRP A 109 -19.55 16.01 4.66
N THR A 110 -20.30 15.65 3.62
CA THR A 110 -20.06 14.44 2.83
C THR A 110 -18.68 14.49 2.16
N PHE A 111 -18.35 15.61 1.52
CA PHE A 111 -17.04 15.83 0.92
C PHE A 111 -15.94 15.88 1.97
N LEU A 112 -16.13 16.60 3.09
CA LEU A 112 -15.12 16.70 4.14
C LEU A 112 -14.78 15.33 4.76
N ILE A 113 -15.79 14.53 5.11
CA ILE A 113 -15.59 13.18 5.65
C ILE A 113 -14.92 12.28 4.60
N GLY A 114 -15.30 12.43 3.32
CA GLY A 114 -14.65 11.76 2.20
C GLY A 114 -13.14 12.09 2.12
N GLY A 115 -12.80 13.37 2.22
CA GLY A 115 -11.42 13.85 2.20
C GLY A 115 -10.57 13.41 3.39
N PHE A 116 -11.18 13.31 4.57
CA PHE A 116 -10.53 12.73 5.75
C PHE A 116 -10.12 11.26 5.51
N TRP A 117 -11.05 10.44 5.00
CA TRP A 117 -10.74 9.05 4.65
C TRP A 117 -9.69 8.97 3.55
N PHE A 118 -9.83 9.76 2.49
CA PHE A 118 -8.89 9.75 1.38
C PHE A 118 -7.46 10.11 1.82
N SER A 119 -7.30 11.14 2.66
CA SER A 119 -6.01 11.54 3.26
C SER A 119 -5.44 10.48 4.19
N THR A 120 -6.29 9.82 4.98
CA THR A 120 -5.91 8.68 5.82
C THR A 120 -5.36 7.53 4.97
N GLY A 121 -5.99 7.25 3.83
CA GLY A 121 -5.53 6.23 2.88
C GLY A 121 -4.16 6.55 2.29
N ALA A 122 -3.93 7.80 1.91
CA ALA A 122 -2.65 8.25 1.39
C ALA A 122 -1.53 8.19 2.44
N CYS A 123 -1.81 8.58 3.68
CA CYS A 123 -0.89 8.44 4.80
C CYS A 123 -0.54 6.96 5.06
N ALA A 124 -1.54 6.07 5.10
CA ALA A 124 -1.34 4.64 5.28
C ALA A 124 -0.52 4.02 4.14
N ALA A 125 -0.73 4.44 2.90
CA ALA A 125 0.05 4.01 1.74
C ALA A 125 1.52 4.47 1.85
N LEU A 126 1.77 5.71 2.25
CA LEU A 126 3.13 6.23 2.48
C LEU A 126 3.84 5.47 3.60
N VAL A 127 3.16 5.24 4.72
CA VAL A 127 3.68 4.42 5.83
C VAL A 127 3.98 2.98 5.36
N GLN A 128 3.16 2.41 4.49
CA GLN A 128 3.41 1.10 3.91
C GLN A 128 4.70 1.08 3.06
N GLU A 129 4.95 2.12 2.26
CA GLU A 129 6.19 2.25 1.47
C GLU A 129 7.43 2.35 2.36
N LEU A 130 7.36 3.17 3.40
CA LEU A 130 8.45 3.36 4.37
C LEU A 130 8.85 2.05 5.03
N ASN A 131 7.87 1.17 5.25
CA ASN A 131 8.00 -0.09 5.99
C ASN A 131 7.99 -1.35 5.09
N SER A 132 8.10 -1.19 3.76
CA SER A 132 8.17 -2.33 2.84
C SER A 132 9.42 -3.18 3.11
N PRO A 133 9.33 -4.52 3.03
CA PRO A 133 10.49 -5.37 3.25
C PRO A 133 11.47 -5.26 2.09
N ARG A 134 12.74 -5.08 2.44
CA ARG A 134 13.81 -4.74 1.48
C ARG A 134 15.10 -5.53 1.71
N ARG A 135 15.04 -6.61 2.48
CA ARG A 135 16.20 -7.48 2.72
C ARG A 135 15.74 -8.92 2.92
N ILE A 136 16.63 -9.86 2.66
CA ILE A 136 16.46 -11.24 3.07
C ILE A 136 17.16 -11.39 4.42
N GLY A 137 16.44 -11.90 5.43
CA GLY A 137 17.02 -12.18 6.74
C GLY A 137 17.84 -13.48 6.75
N ASP A 138 18.60 -13.71 7.81
CA ASP A 138 19.45 -14.91 7.97
C ASP A 138 18.65 -16.22 7.97
N ASP A 139 17.36 -16.15 8.32
CA ASP A 139 16.40 -17.24 8.25
C ASP A 139 15.84 -17.49 6.83
N GLY A 140 16.38 -16.81 5.82
CA GLY A 140 15.99 -16.93 4.42
C GLY A 140 14.64 -16.30 4.09
N THR A 141 14.02 -15.57 5.02
CA THR A 141 12.71 -14.93 4.83
C THR A 141 12.84 -13.48 4.42
N LEU A 142 11.80 -12.94 3.78
CA LEU A 142 11.73 -11.53 3.43
C LEU A 142 11.45 -10.71 4.70
N ALA A 143 12.42 -9.87 5.08
CA ALA A 143 12.41 -9.13 6.33
C ALA A 143 12.26 -7.62 6.10
N ALA A 144 11.60 -6.95 7.05
CA ALA A 144 11.48 -5.51 7.10
C ALA A 144 12.50 -4.90 8.07
N ARG A 145 12.86 -3.65 7.83
CA ARG A 145 13.60 -2.80 8.76
C ARG A 145 12.72 -2.48 10.00
N PRO A 146 13.30 -1.93 11.09
CA PRO A 146 12.52 -1.37 12.20
C PRO A 146 11.44 -0.39 11.72
N TRP A 147 10.36 -0.26 12.49
CA TRP A 147 9.24 0.58 12.10
C TRP A 147 9.67 2.05 11.95
N ARG A 148 9.28 2.68 10.84
CA ARG A 148 9.59 4.09 10.55
C ARG A 148 8.32 4.86 10.22
N TRP A 149 8.19 6.04 10.81
CA TRP A 149 7.15 7.01 10.48
C TRP A 149 7.61 8.04 9.44
N TRP A 150 8.92 8.17 9.23
CA TRP A 150 9.50 9.13 8.29
C TRP A 150 10.79 8.62 7.65
N ALA A 151 10.95 8.92 6.37
CA ALA A 151 12.18 8.78 5.59
C ALA A 151 12.06 9.63 4.32
N TYR A 152 13.19 10.03 3.77
CA TYR A 152 13.27 10.62 2.44
C TYR A 152 13.96 9.63 1.49
N GLU A 153 13.18 9.01 0.59
CA GLU A 153 13.68 7.94 -0.30
C GLU A 153 13.27 8.19 -1.77
N PRO A 154 13.73 9.30 -2.40
CA PRO A 154 13.26 9.75 -3.71
C PRO A 154 13.69 8.86 -4.89
N THR A 155 14.62 7.93 -4.67
CA THR A 155 15.03 6.91 -5.65
C THR A 155 14.09 5.71 -5.68
N ARG A 156 13.04 5.69 -4.85
CA ARG A 156 12.04 4.64 -4.85
C ARG A 156 10.74 5.14 -5.49
N PRO A 157 10.32 4.57 -6.63
CA PRO A 157 9.14 5.06 -7.32
C PRO A 157 7.86 4.89 -6.48
N GLY A 158 7.71 3.79 -5.73
CA GLY A 158 6.59 3.61 -4.80
C GLY A 158 6.53 4.69 -3.72
N TRP A 159 7.67 5.07 -3.12
CA TRP A 159 7.74 6.14 -2.14
C TRP A 159 7.38 7.49 -2.75
N VAL A 160 7.92 7.81 -3.94
CA VAL A 160 7.61 9.07 -4.64
C VAL A 160 6.12 9.14 -4.98
N ALA A 161 5.53 8.07 -5.51
CA ALA A 161 4.09 8.02 -5.80
C ALA A 161 3.27 8.26 -4.53
N ALA A 162 3.54 7.53 -3.44
CA ALA A 162 2.79 7.67 -2.19
C ALA A 162 2.98 9.04 -1.53
N PHE A 163 4.19 9.60 -1.58
CA PHE A 163 4.48 10.93 -1.02
C PHE A 163 3.75 12.03 -1.81
N VAL A 164 3.85 12.00 -3.14
CA VAL A 164 3.15 12.95 -4.02
C VAL A 164 1.62 12.81 -3.86
N LEU A 165 1.10 11.58 -3.75
CA LEU A 165 -0.31 11.32 -3.44
C LEU A 165 -0.73 12.02 -2.15
N PHE A 166 0.03 11.81 -1.07
CA PHE A 166 -0.26 12.39 0.24
C PHE A 166 -0.21 13.93 0.21
N CYS A 167 0.78 14.53 -0.46
CA CYS A 167 0.79 15.98 -0.68
C CYS A 167 -0.45 16.45 -1.47
N GLY A 168 -0.86 15.69 -2.49
CA GLY A 168 -2.08 15.96 -3.25
C GLY A 168 -3.34 15.93 -2.39
N THR A 169 -3.46 14.96 -1.47
CA THR A 169 -4.62 14.86 -0.58
C THR A 169 -4.67 16.03 0.40
N LEU A 170 -3.52 16.50 0.88
CA LEU A 170 -3.46 17.68 1.75
C LEU A 170 -3.87 18.96 1.00
N ALA A 171 -3.38 19.16 -0.22
CA ALA A 171 -3.77 20.30 -1.05
C ALA A 171 -5.29 20.29 -1.34
N PHE A 172 -5.82 19.12 -1.71
CA PHE A 172 -7.26 18.95 -1.92
C PHE A 172 -8.08 19.16 -0.65
N ALA A 173 -7.59 18.70 0.52
CA ALA A 173 -8.28 18.89 1.78
C ALA A 173 -8.42 20.37 2.18
N ILE A 174 -7.48 21.22 1.77
CA ILE A 174 -7.60 22.68 1.95
C ILE A 174 -8.81 23.22 1.18
N SER A 175 -9.03 22.76 -0.05
CA SER A 175 -10.18 23.17 -0.86
C SER A 175 -11.52 22.75 -0.23
N LEU A 176 -11.55 21.62 0.48
CA LEU A 176 -12.76 21.16 1.17
C LEU A 176 -13.16 22.03 2.37
N LEU A 177 -12.26 22.87 2.87
CA LEU A 177 -12.56 23.80 3.96
C LEU A 177 -13.35 25.02 3.48
N ASP A 178 -13.52 25.21 2.17
CA ASP A 178 -14.28 26.32 1.57
C ASP A 178 -15.66 26.50 2.21
N ALA A 179 -16.38 25.40 2.41
CA ALA A 179 -17.71 25.39 3.04
C ALA A 179 -17.76 26.05 4.43
N PHE A 180 -16.62 26.16 5.12
CA PHE A 180 -16.49 26.76 6.44
C PHE A 180 -15.88 28.16 6.39
N LEU A 181 -15.44 28.63 5.21
CA LEU A 181 -14.92 29.95 4.96
C LEU A 181 -16.05 30.85 4.41
N SER A 182 -16.56 31.76 5.24
CA SER A 182 -17.63 32.68 4.84
C SER A 182 -17.10 33.97 4.22
N GLY A 183 -17.83 34.52 3.23
CA GLY A 183 -17.58 35.87 2.68
C GLY A 183 -16.42 36.00 1.70
N LEU A 184 -16.00 34.91 1.03
CA LEU A 184 -14.95 34.97 0.02
C LEU A 184 -15.41 35.72 -1.24
N SER A 185 -14.62 36.69 -1.68
CA SER A 185 -14.74 37.23 -3.04
C SER A 185 -14.36 36.18 -4.09
N THR A 186 -14.80 36.32 -5.34
CA THR A 186 -14.44 35.42 -6.45
C THR A 186 -12.93 35.17 -6.54
N ARG A 187 -12.12 36.24 -6.40
CA ARG A 187 -10.66 36.14 -6.42
C ARG A 187 -10.10 35.35 -5.23
N GLN A 188 -10.74 35.41 -4.07
CA GLN A 188 -10.34 34.61 -2.91
C GLN A 188 -10.76 33.15 -3.07
N GLY A 189 -11.94 32.87 -3.63
CA GLY A 189 -12.37 31.52 -4.00
C GLY A 189 -11.41 30.85 -4.98
N ASP A 190 -11.04 31.55 -6.06
CA ASP A 190 -10.06 31.05 -7.04
C ASP A 190 -8.71 30.70 -6.40
N ARG A 191 -8.28 31.48 -5.39
CA ARG A 191 -6.99 31.32 -4.73
C ARG A 191 -6.99 30.28 -3.60
N LEU A 192 -8.05 30.23 -2.80
CA LEU A 192 -8.11 29.43 -1.56
C LEU A 192 -8.79 28.08 -1.78
N VAL A 193 -9.58 27.93 -2.84
CA VAL A 193 -10.41 26.75 -3.11
C VAL A 193 -9.96 26.09 -4.40
N TRP A 194 -10.07 26.82 -5.52
CA TRP A 194 -9.79 26.26 -6.85
C TRP A 194 -8.31 25.95 -7.05
N ALA A 195 -7.40 26.86 -6.69
CA ALA A 195 -5.97 26.64 -6.89
C ALA A 195 -5.43 25.42 -6.10
N PRO A 196 -5.72 25.24 -4.79
CA PRO A 196 -5.32 24.03 -4.09
C PRO A 196 -5.96 22.75 -4.64
N GLU A 197 -7.17 22.83 -5.19
CA GLU A 197 -7.85 21.69 -5.82
C GLU A 197 -7.10 21.25 -7.08
N VAL A 198 -6.80 22.19 -7.98
CA VAL A 198 -6.05 21.92 -9.21
C VAL A 198 -4.64 21.41 -8.90
N VAL A 199 -3.97 21.99 -7.88
CA VAL A 199 -2.68 21.47 -7.41
C VAL A 199 -2.82 20.02 -6.93
N GLY A 200 -3.85 19.70 -6.15
CA GLY A 200 -4.18 18.33 -5.74
C GLY A 200 -4.35 17.38 -6.93
N CYS A 201 -5.14 17.78 -7.93
CA CYS A 201 -5.37 17.02 -9.16
C CYS A 201 -4.08 16.75 -9.94
N ILE A 202 -3.21 17.76 -10.10
CA ILE A 202 -1.90 17.60 -10.76
C ILE A 202 -1.03 16.61 -9.99
N LEU A 203 -0.98 16.71 -8.66
CA LEU A 203 -0.22 15.78 -7.83
C LEU A 203 -0.77 14.36 -7.93
N PHE A 204 -2.10 14.16 -8.00
CA PHE A 204 -2.69 12.84 -8.25
C PHE A 204 -2.29 12.26 -9.61
N LEU A 205 -2.27 13.08 -10.67
CA LEU A 205 -1.80 12.66 -11.99
C LEU A 205 -0.32 12.24 -11.96
N VAL A 206 0.55 13.03 -11.31
CA VAL A 206 1.97 12.71 -11.18
C VAL A 206 2.16 11.42 -10.38
N SER A 207 1.46 11.28 -9.26
CA SER A 207 1.47 10.07 -8.43
C SER A 207 1.04 8.82 -9.21
N GLY A 208 -0.09 8.89 -9.91
CA GLY A 208 -0.60 7.80 -10.75
C GLY A 208 0.40 7.40 -11.83
N HIS A 209 1.03 8.38 -12.48
CA HIS A 209 2.02 8.14 -13.51
C HIS A 209 3.26 7.42 -12.96
N VAL A 210 3.78 7.86 -11.81
CA VAL A 210 4.90 7.20 -11.13
C VAL A 210 4.50 5.78 -10.69
N GLY A 211 3.27 5.57 -10.22
CA GLY A 211 2.75 4.24 -9.90
C GLY A 211 2.71 3.29 -11.10
N ILE A 212 2.32 3.79 -12.28
CA ILE A 212 2.40 3.03 -13.54
C ILE A 212 3.84 2.68 -13.89
N LEU A 213 4.78 3.64 -13.74
CA LEU A 213 6.21 3.39 -13.98
C LEU A 213 6.80 2.37 -12.99
N GLU A 214 6.35 2.38 -11.73
CA GLU A 214 6.73 1.38 -10.74
C GLU A 214 6.35 -0.02 -11.23
N VAL A 215 5.06 -0.22 -11.54
CA VAL A 215 4.50 -1.52 -11.93
C VAL A 215 5.08 -2.02 -13.25
N CYS A 216 5.30 -1.14 -14.21
CA CYS A 216 5.82 -1.53 -15.53
C CYS A 216 7.36 -1.51 -15.62
N HIS A 217 8.05 -1.25 -14.50
CA HIS A 217 9.51 -1.16 -14.42
C HIS A 217 10.14 -0.17 -15.41
N GLY A 218 9.50 1.00 -15.56
CA GLY A 218 10.04 2.18 -16.23
C GLY A 218 9.55 2.45 -17.66
N ARG A 219 8.93 1.49 -18.34
CA ARG A 219 8.23 1.75 -19.63
C ARG A 219 6.83 1.19 -19.55
N PHE A 220 5.84 1.94 -20.03
CA PHE A 220 4.46 1.48 -20.05
C PHE A 220 4.34 0.13 -20.76
N ARG A 221 3.72 -0.84 -20.08
CA ARG A 221 3.41 -2.16 -20.62
C ARG A 221 2.01 -2.53 -20.16
N VAL A 222 1.23 -3.18 -21.02
CA VAL A 222 -0.09 -3.68 -20.65
C VAL A 222 0.07 -5.01 -19.93
N MET A 223 -0.42 -5.10 -18.69
CA MET A 223 -0.29 -6.30 -17.84
C MET A 223 -1.67 -6.72 -17.33
N THR A 224 -2.54 -7.20 -18.23
CA THR A 224 -3.95 -7.52 -17.92
C THR A 224 -4.14 -8.56 -16.82
N SER A 225 -3.18 -9.47 -16.63
CA SER A 225 -3.19 -10.48 -15.56
C SER A 225 -2.77 -9.94 -14.19
N SER A 226 -2.28 -8.69 -14.12
CA SER A 226 -1.83 -8.06 -12.88
C SER A 226 -2.93 -7.19 -12.30
N LEU A 227 -3.48 -7.62 -11.16
CA LEU A 227 -4.40 -6.79 -10.35
C LEU A 227 -3.76 -5.44 -10.02
N GLY A 228 -2.45 -5.46 -9.76
CA GLY A 228 -1.68 -4.26 -9.46
C GLY A 228 -1.63 -3.24 -10.57
N TRP A 229 -1.56 -3.71 -11.81
CA TRP A 229 -1.60 -2.87 -12.99
C TRP A 229 -2.98 -2.24 -13.16
N TRP A 230 -4.06 -3.01 -12.98
CA TRP A 230 -5.41 -2.46 -13.01
C TRP A 230 -5.64 -1.40 -11.94
N ILE A 231 -5.17 -1.61 -10.71
CA ILE A 231 -5.30 -0.63 -9.62
C ILE A 231 -4.66 0.71 -10.01
N VAL A 232 -3.42 0.72 -10.54
CA VAL A 232 -2.73 1.98 -10.90
C VAL A 232 -3.34 2.63 -12.14
N VAL A 233 -3.81 1.86 -13.12
CA VAL A 233 -4.45 2.38 -14.33
C VAL A 233 -5.82 2.97 -14.02
N VAL A 234 -6.65 2.29 -13.24
CA VAL A 234 -7.97 2.80 -12.83
C VAL A 234 -7.82 4.08 -12.01
N ASN A 235 -6.86 4.12 -11.07
CA ASN A 235 -6.53 5.36 -10.36
C ASN A 235 -6.09 6.47 -11.31
N GLN A 236 -5.24 6.19 -12.29
CA GLN A 236 -4.78 7.18 -13.26
C GLN A 236 -5.94 7.75 -14.11
N VAL A 237 -6.87 6.91 -14.55
CA VAL A 237 -8.08 7.34 -15.25
C VAL A 237 -8.94 8.21 -14.34
N GLY A 238 -9.13 7.79 -13.08
CA GLY A 238 -9.82 8.57 -12.06
C GLY A 238 -9.23 9.97 -11.89
N SER A 239 -7.90 10.08 -11.81
CA SER A 239 -7.20 11.36 -11.70
C SER A 239 -7.41 12.28 -12.91
N TRP A 240 -7.50 11.74 -14.13
CA TRP A 240 -7.82 12.53 -15.31
C TRP A 240 -9.25 13.06 -15.29
N LEU A 241 -10.23 12.21 -14.96
CA LEU A 241 -11.64 12.63 -14.86
C LEU A 241 -11.83 13.70 -13.76
N PHE A 242 -11.15 13.52 -12.64
CA PHE A 242 -11.16 14.47 -11.53
C PHE A 242 -10.46 15.79 -11.89
N MET A 243 -9.35 15.75 -12.64
CA MET A 243 -8.71 16.96 -13.17
C MET A 243 -9.63 17.73 -14.14
N LEU A 244 -10.32 17.03 -15.03
CA LEU A 244 -11.28 17.66 -15.95
C LEU A 244 -12.43 18.34 -15.19
N SER A 245 -12.89 17.73 -14.09
CA SER A 245 -13.86 18.35 -13.17
C SER A 245 -13.32 19.65 -12.57
N GLY A 246 -12.13 19.62 -11.96
CA GLY A 246 -11.54 20.82 -11.33
C GLY A 246 -11.25 21.94 -12.33
N LEU A 247 -10.90 21.61 -13.58
CA LEU A 247 -10.79 22.60 -14.65
C LEU A 247 -12.15 23.22 -15.01
N ALA A 248 -13.22 22.42 -15.05
CA ALA A 248 -14.58 22.90 -15.30
C ALA A 248 -15.15 23.74 -14.14
N ALA A 249 -14.60 23.57 -12.93
CA ALA A 249 -14.96 24.34 -11.74
C ALA A 249 -14.38 25.77 -11.72
N PHE A 250 -13.51 26.12 -12.67
CA PHE A 250 -12.99 27.48 -12.78
C PHE A 250 -14.12 28.49 -13.00
N VAL A 251 -14.24 29.44 -12.08
CA VAL A 251 -15.20 30.54 -12.19
C VAL A 251 -14.59 31.63 -13.06
N ARG A 252 -15.27 31.99 -14.15
CA ARG A 252 -14.77 33.08 -14.99
C ARG A 252 -14.87 34.42 -14.24
N PRO A 253 -13.77 35.16 -14.02
CA PRO A 253 -13.79 36.39 -13.22
C PRO A 253 -14.69 37.50 -13.79
N VAL A 254 -14.95 37.45 -15.10
CA VAL A 254 -15.76 38.45 -15.82
C VAL A 254 -17.25 38.15 -15.73
N THR A 255 -17.65 36.87 -15.72
CA THR A 255 -19.06 36.47 -15.75
C THR A 255 -19.58 35.95 -14.41
N GLY A 256 -18.70 35.55 -13.49
CA GLY A 256 -19.09 34.94 -12.20
C GLY A 256 -19.67 33.53 -12.34
N GLU A 257 -19.67 32.96 -13.54
CA GLU A 257 -20.26 31.64 -13.83
C GLU A 257 -19.16 30.56 -13.94
N VAL A 258 -19.49 29.36 -13.44
CA VAL A 258 -18.72 28.14 -13.67
C VAL A 258 -18.90 27.64 -15.11
N ILE A 259 -17.91 26.92 -15.65
CA ILE A 259 -17.94 26.47 -17.05
C ILE A 259 -19.09 25.48 -17.29
N SER A 260 -19.27 24.49 -16.41
CA SER A 260 -20.41 23.57 -16.46
C SER A 260 -20.55 22.77 -15.15
N VAL A 261 -21.64 23.00 -14.41
CA VAL A 261 -21.97 22.24 -13.19
C VAL A 261 -22.10 20.75 -13.46
N GLY A 262 -22.67 20.36 -14.60
CA GLY A 262 -22.83 18.96 -14.98
C GLY A 262 -21.48 18.26 -15.19
N VAL A 263 -20.53 18.92 -15.85
CA VAL A 263 -19.17 18.36 -16.05
C VAL A 263 -18.44 18.21 -14.72
N ILE A 264 -18.58 19.19 -13.82
CA ILE A 264 -17.98 19.13 -12.47
C ILE A 264 -18.52 17.90 -11.74
N ASN A 265 -19.84 17.78 -11.58
CA ASN A 265 -20.40 16.70 -10.78
C ASN A 265 -20.15 15.31 -11.38
N TRP A 266 -20.34 15.12 -12.69
CA TRP A 266 -20.10 13.82 -13.33
C TRP A 266 -18.62 13.45 -13.41
N GLY A 267 -17.74 14.44 -13.63
CA GLY A 267 -16.29 14.26 -13.58
C GLY A 267 -15.81 13.86 -12.19
N THR A 268 -16.26 14.57 -11.15
CA THR A 268 -15.99 14.24 -9.74
C THR A 268 -16.54 12.86 -9.38
N ALA A 269 -17.80 12.56 -9.73
CA ALA A 269 -18.43 11.27 -9.41
C ALA A 269 -17.70 10.10 -10.10
N SER A 270 -17.40 10.22 -11.39
CA SER A 270 -16.73 9.17 -12.15
C SER A 270 -15.28 8.98 -11.72
N GLY A 271 -14.55 10.07 -11.46
CA GLY A 271 -13.18 10.03 -10.96
C GLY A 271 -13.10 9.41 -9.56
N ALA A 272 -13.98 9.83 -8.65
CA ALA A 272 -14.07 9.28 -7.31
C ALA A 272 -14.48 7.81 -7.27
N ALA A 273 -15.39 7.40 -8.16
CA ALA A 273 -15.77 6.00 -8.31
C ALA A 273 -14.58 5.13 -8.73
N CYS A 274 -13.72 5.62 -9.63
CA CYS A 274 -12.49 4.94 -10.00
C CYS A 274 -11.57 4.72 -8.79
N PHE A 275 -11.35 5.76 -7.96
CA PHE A 275 -10.55 5.62 -6.74
C PHE A 275 -11.17 4.63 -5.74
N SER A 276 -12.50 4.63 -5.63
CA SER A 276 -13.21 3.71 -4.75
C SER A 276 -13.04 2.26 -5.20
N VAL A 277 -13.23 1.98 -6.49
CA VAL A 277 -13.01 0.66 -7.11
C VAL A 277 -11.57 0.20 -6.95
N ALA A 278 -10.60 1.09 -7.18
CA ALA A 278 -9.19 0.77 -6.99
C ALA A 278 -8.84 0.48 -5.52
N GLY A 279 -9.43 1.23 -4.57
CA GLY A 279 -9.31 0.98 -3.13
C GLY A 279 -9.87 -0.38 -2.72
N LEU A 280 -11.04 -0.74 -3.22
CA LEU A 280 -11.64 -2.07 -3.02
C LEU A 280 -10.79 -3.18 -3.64
N ALA A 281 -10.32 -3.00 -4.88
CA ALA A 281 -9.43 -3.93 -5.57
C ALA A 281 -8.13 -4.15 -4.80
N GLN A 282 -7.57 -3.10 -4.19
CA GLN A 282 -6.35 -3.19 -3.38
C GLN A 282 -6.51 -4.12 -2.17
N LEU A 283 -7.72 -4.27 -1.61
CA LEU A 283 -7.98 -5.19 -0.48
C LEU A 283 -7.75 -6.67 -0.84
N PHE A 284 -7.71 -7.02 -2.13
CA PHE A 284 -7.43 -8.37 -2.60
C PHE A 284 -5.92 -8.63 -2.79
N GLU A 285 -5.08 -7.59 -2.75
CA GLU A 285 -3.62 -7.75 -2.79
C GLU A 285 -3.06 -8.04 -1.39
N ARG A 286 -3.14 -9.32 -1.00
CA ARG A 286 -2.77 -9.76 0.34
C ARG A 286 -1.44 -10.52 0.37
N PRO A 287 -0.72 -10.47 1.49
CA PRO A 287 0.45 -11.29 1.69
C PRO A 287 0.16 -12.79 1.56
N VAL A 288 1.05 -13.49 0.88
CA VAL A 288 0.99 -14.95 0.79
C VAL A 288 1.54 -15.52 2.10
N VAL A 289 0.71 -16.24 2.85
CA VAL A 289 1.11 -16.90 4.09
C VAL A 289 1.44 -18.36 3.75
N ALA A 290 2.62 -18.84 4.15
CA ALA A 290 2.95 -20.25 4.02
C ALA A 290 1.96 -21.09 4.87
N PRO A 291 1.54 -22.28 4.41
CA PRO A 291 0.83 -23.22 5.26
C PRO A 291 1.67 -23.49 6.51
N VAL A 292 1.07 -23.40 7.69
CA VAL A 292 1.74 -23.84 8.93
C VAL A 292 1.91 -25.35 8.82
N VAL A 293 3.12 -25.81 8.53
CA VAL A 293 3.48 -27.21 8.73
C VAL A 293 3.52 -27.42 10.24
N ARG A 294 2.44 -27.97 10.80
CA ARG A 294 2.49 -28.50 12.17
C ARG A 294 3.49 -29.66 12.15
N PRO A 295 4.45 -29.75 13.08
CA PRO A 295 5.25 -30.95 13.22
C PRO A 295 4.29 -32.13 13.35
N GLY A 296 4.36 -33.09 12.43
CA GLY A 296 3.63 -34.34 12.56
C GLY A 296 4.04 -34.99 13.89
N ALA A 297 3.08 -35.58 14.60
CA ALA A 297 3.32 -36.27 15.86
C ALA A 297 4.29 -37.46 15.76
N ASP A 298 4.78 -37.79 14.56
CA ASP A 298 5.57 -38.98 14.24
C ASP A 298 7.10 -38.78 14.36
N THR A 299 7.58 -37.59 14.75
CA THR A 299 9.02 -37.35 15.03
C THR A 299 9.32 -37.11 16.51
N MET A 300 8.54 -37.70 17.43
CA MET A 300 9.03 -37.95 18.79
C MET A 300 9.98 -39.15 18.74
N PRO A 301 11.27 -39.03 19.07
CA PRO A 301 12.13 -40.19 19.20
C PRO A 301 11.56 -41.11 20.28
N ARG A 302 11.21 -42.34 19.89
CA ARG A 302 10.77 -43.41 20.80
C ARG A 302 11.85 -43.55 21.88
N ALA A 303 11.51 -43.29 23.14
CA ALA A 303 12.42 -43.50 24.26
C ALA A 303 12.97 -44.92 24.22
N LEU A 304 14.29 -45.07 24.28
CA LEU A 304 14.96 -46.36 24.35
C LEU A 304 14.49 -47.10 25.63
N PRO A 305 14.25 -48.42 25.57
CA PRO A 305 13.93 -49.18 26.76
C PRO A 305 15.16 -49.26 27.69
N ASP A 306 14.93 -48.89 28.95
CA ASP A 306 15.91 -48.91 30.04
C ASP A 306 16.34 -50.36 30.31
N LYS A 307 17.63 -50.67 30.02
CA LYS A 307 18.25 -51.96 30.36
C LYS A 307 18.93 -51.79 31.72
N GLY A 308 18.37 -52.45 32.74
CA GLY A 308 18.64 -52.18 34.15
C GLY A 308 19.90 -52.79 34.81
N MET A 309 19.70 -53.17 36.08
CA MET A 309 20.64 -53.54 37.17
C MET A 309 21.12 -52.35 38.02
N ALA A 310 21.11 -52.38 39.36
CA ALA A 310 21.19 -53.52 40.27
C ALA A 310 20.42 -53.32 41.59
N THR A 311 19.94 -54.45 42.08
CA THR A 311 19.45 -54.79 43.42
C THR A 311 20.37 -54.25 44.53
N ARG A 312 19.80 -53.62 45.57
CA ARG A 312 20.47 -53.46 46.87
C ARG A 312 19.53 -53.88 47.98
N GLU A 313 19.98 -54.88 48.72
CA GLU A 313 19.31 -55.55 49.84
C GLU A 313 18.95 -54.59 50.98
N GLN A 314 17.82 -54.86 51.64
CA GLN A 314 17.33 -54.21 52.87
C GLN A 314 17.52 -55.18 54.04
N PRO A 315 18.10 -54.76 55.19
CA PRO A 315 18.06 -55.55 56.42
C PRO A 315 16.82 -55.22 57.26
N PRO A 316 16.39 -56.12 58.18
CA PRO A 316 15.03 -56.14 58.71
C PRO A 316 14.81 -55.34 60.01
N GLY A 317 13.63 -54.74 60.05
CA GLY A 317 12.74 -54.39 61.18
C GLY A 317 13.24 -54.27 62.63
N SER A 318 12.85 -53.14 63.27
CA SER A 318 12.49 -53.14 64.70
C SER A 318 11.46 -52.05 65.06
N VAL A 319 10.23 -52.51 65.29
CA VAL A 319 9.32 -52.22 66.44
C VAL A 319 8.95 -50.78 66.86
N LEU A 320 7.63 -50.55 66.79
CA LEU A 320 6.74 -49.71 67.60
C LEU A 320 7.30 -48.85 68.75
N ARG A 321 6.81 -47.59 68.83
CA ARG A 321 6.06 -47.11 70.01
C ARG A 321 5.23 -45.84 69.74
N ARG A 322 3.91 -45.94 69.98
CA ARG A 322 2.99 -44.82 70.28
C ARG A 322 3.16 -44.41 71.75
N ARG A 323 3.10 -43.12 72.05
CA ARG A 323 2.56 -42.49 73.28
C ARG A 323 2.20 -41.04 72.93
N SER A 324 0.90 -40.74 72.85
CA SER A 324 0.08 -40.01 73.85
C SER A 324 0.31 -38.50 73.78
#